data_AF-A0A2S9WXV6-F1
#
_entry.id   AF-A0A2S9WXV6-F1
#
_cell.length_a   1.000
_cell.length_b   1.000
_cell.length_c   1.000
_cell.angle_alpha   90.00
_cell.angle_beta   90.00
_cell.angle_gamma   90.00
#
_symmetry.space_group_name_H-M   'P 1'
#
loop_
_entity.id
_entity.type
_entity.pdbx_description
1 polymer ?
#
loop_
_entity_poly.entity_id
_entity_poly.type
_entity_poly.pdbx_seq_one_letter_code
_entity_poly.pdbx_strand_id
1 'polypeptide(L)'
;MIGILENDSAIEKRTAEFISNWILTDASEKRKAFFDVWDIVLRNYLPQTRPVLFRSCNRIGRKDKLASFTGRIDEAKRIGQGKGLILICNTAESLKFEDQLYQTGNYQNTFYPLASVLRKSRILNDSMFSDRLLDYEMEDEYIMRIRTEKMHVLKWA
;
A
#
# COMPACT_ATOMS: atom_id res chain seq x y z
N MET A 1 -5.33 7.63 -10.48
CA MET A 1 -4.68 6.58 -9.66
C MET A 1 -4.98 5.18 -10.20
N ILE A 2 -6.19 4.65 -10.05
CA ILE A 2 -6.56 3.29 -10.48
C ILE A 2 -6.13 2.98 -11.93
N GLY A 3 -6.52 3.85 -12.87
CA GLY A 3 -6.17 3.68 -14.29
C GLY A 3 -4.68 3.65 -14.60
N ILE A 4 -3.80 4.14 -13.71
CA ILE A 4 -2.33 4.07 -13.89
C ILE A 4 -1.88 2.60 -13.99
N LEU A 5 -2.48 1.74 -13.17
CA LEU A 5 -2.12 0.32 -13.08
C LEU A 5 -3.07 -0.60 -13.85
N GLU A 6 -4.33 -0.20 -14.05
CA GLU A 6 -5.31 -1.04 -14.78
C GLU A 6 -5.25 -0.84 -16.30
N ASN A 7 -5.16 0.41 -16.76
CA ASN A 7 -5.37 0.77 -18.18
C ASN A 7 -4.16 1.53 -18.74
N ASP A 8 -3.02 1.36 -18.10
CA ASP A 8 -1.79 2.04 -18.40
C ASP A 8 -1.83 3.57 -18.51
N SER A 9 -2.78 4.23 -17.85
CA SER A 9 -2.94 5.69 -17.93
C SER A 9 -1.70 6.47 -17.47
N ALA A 10 -1.48 7.65 -18.07
CA ALA A 10 -0.42 8.56 -17.69
C ALA A 10 -0.56 9.04 -16.23
N ILE A 11 0.57 9.33 -15.59
CA ILE A 11 0.58 9.84 -14.22
C ILE A 11 0.40 11.35 -14.27
N GLU A 12 -0.79 11.83 -13.91
CA GLU A 12 -1.03 13.27 -13.84
C GLU A 12 -0.26 13.92 -12.68
N LYS A 13 0.20 15.17 -12.89
CA LYS A 13 0.92 15.96 -11.88
C LYS A 13 0.24 15.97 -10.51
N ARG A 14 -1.09 16.16 -10.45
CA ARG A 14 -1.83 16.14 -9.18
C ARG A 14 -1.79 14.79 -8.48
N THR A 15 -1.81 13.69 -9.25
CA THR A 15 -1.68 12.34 -8.70
C THR A 15 -0.26 12.12 -8.17
N ALA A 16 0.75 12.57 -8.90
CA ALA A 16 2.13 12.49 -8.47
C ALA A 16 2.38 13.30 -7.19
N GLU A 17 1.86 14.53 -7.10
CA GLU A 17 1.92 15.36 -5.89
C GLU A 17 1.22 14.69 -4.70
N PHE A 18 0.05 14.08 -4.91
CA PHE A 18 -0.67 13.35 -3.86
C PHE A 18 0.15 12.15 -3.33
N ILE A 19 0.69 11.33 -4.23
CA ILE A 19 1.53 10.17 -3.87
C ILE A 19 2.82 10.62 -3.19
N SER A 20 3.47 11.66 -3.71
CA SER A 20 4.69 12.22 -3.11
C SER A 20 4.44 12.70 -1.69
N ASN A 21 3.35 13.44 -1.48
CA ASN A 21 2.96 13.88 -0.15
C ASN A 21 2.64 12.69 0.77
N TRP A 22 2.04 11.62 0.26
CA TRP A 22 1.80 10.43 1.07
C TRP A 22 3.09 9.80 1.58
N ILE A 23 4.08 9.63 0.70
CA ILE A 23 5.39 9.01 1.01
C ILE A 23 6.23 9.90 1.93
N LEU A 24 6.29 11.20 1.63
CA LEU A 24 7.25 12.12 2.27
C LEU A 24 6.78 12.69 3.61
N THR A 25 5.51 12.53 3.96
CA THR A 25 4.94 13.07 5.21
C THR A 25 4.69 11.97 6.23
N ASP A 26 4.62 12.32 7.50
CA ASP A 26 4.25 11.37 8.54
C ASP A 26 2.72 11.32 8.79
N ALA A 27 2.30 10.58 9.83
CA ALA A 27 0.88 10.47 10.16
C ALA A 27 0.28 11.75 10.77
N SER A 28 1.10 12.65 11.32
CA SER A 28 0.66 13.92 11.93
C SER A 28 0.29 14.96 10.87
N GLU A 29 0.90 14.87 9.68
CA GLU A 29 0.66 15.78 8.56
C GLU A 29 -0.49 15.32 7.64
N LYS A 30 -0.88 14.04 7.74
CA LYS A 30 -1.93 13.45 6.90
C LYS A 30 -3.33 13.84 7.40
N ARG A 31 -4.01 14.70 6.62
CA ARG A 31 -5.40 15.09 6.85
C ARG A 31 -6.39 13.99 6.45
N LYS A 32 -7.61 14.03 7.00
CA LYS A 32 -8.71 13.09 6.67
C LYS A 32 -8.89 12.86 5.16
N ALA A 33 -8.78 13.92 4.37
CA ALA A 33 -8.92 13.84 2.91
C ALA A 33 -7.94 12.86 2.24
N PHE A 34 -6.72 12.69 2.78
CA PHE A 34 -5.77 11.68 2.25
C PHE A 34 -6.31 10.27 2.42
N PHE A 35 -6.85 9.99 3.61
CA PHE A 35 -7.42 8.68 3.92
C PHE A 35 -8.70 8.43 3.13
N ASP A 36 -9.55 9.44 2.94
CA ASP A 36 -10.77 9.32 2.13
C ASP A 36 -10.44 8.95 0.67
N VAL A 37 -9.40 9.56 0.10
CA VAL A 37 -8.94 9.26 -1.26
C VAL A 37 -8.43 7.82 -1.37
N TRP A 38 -7.61 7.36 -0.42
CA TRP A 38 -7.15 5.97 -0.41
C TRP A 38 -8.30 4.97 -0.19
N ASP A 39 -9.27 5.31 0.64
CA ASP A 39 -10.46 4.49 0.84
C ASP A 39 -11.25 4.30 -0.47
N ILE A 40 -11.39 5.37 -1.26
CA ILE A 40 -12.00 5.30 -2.59
C ILE A 40 -11.15 4.42 -3.52
N VAL A 41 -9.83 4.60 -3.55
CA VAL A 41 -8.95 3.78 -4.38
C VAL A 41 -9.08 2.30 -4.05
N LEU A 42 -8.98 1.93 -2.77
CA LEU A 42 -9.02 0.53 -2.35
C LEU A 42 -10.37 -0.14 -2.60
N ARG A 43 -11.47 0.60 -2.49
CA ARG A 43 -12.81 0.07 -2.80
C ARG A 43 -13.03 -0.20 -4.28
N ASN A 44 -12.25 0.44 -5.16
CA ASN A 44 -12.46 0.39 -6.60
C ASN A 44 -11.33 -0.30 -7.36
N TYR A 45 -10.17 -0.52 -6.75
CA TYR A 45 -9.03 -1.20 -7.37
C TYR A 45 -8.91 -2.64 -6.87
N LEU A 46 -8.93 -3.59 -7.80
CA LEU A 46 -8.63 -4.99 -7.52
C LEU A 46 -7.21 -5.32 -8.03
N PRO A 47 -6.25 -5.61 -7.15
CA PRO A 47 -4.90 -5.99 -7.57
C PRO A 47 -4.92 -7.21 -8.50
N GLN A 48 -3.93 -7.30 -9.40
CA GLN A 48 -3.72 -8.49 -10.23
C GLN A 48 -2.70 -9.45 -9.62
N THR A 49 -1.79 -8.95 -8.80
CA THR A 49 -0.79 -9.75 -8.07
C THR A 49 -1.32 -10.15 -6.70
N ARG A 50 -0.73 -11.20 -6.10
CA ARG A 50 -1.09 -11.69 -4.76
C ARG A 50 0.16 -11.89 -3.88
N PRO A 51 0.92 -10.82 -3.57
CA PRO A 51 2.12 -10.91 -2.74
C PRO A 51 1.78 -11.21 -1.26
N VAL A 52 2.76 -11.67 -0.49
CA VAL A 52 2.65 -11.64 0.97
C VAL A 52 3.11 -10.25 1.43
N LEU A 53 2.29 -9.60 2.24
CA LEU A 53 2.54 -8.24 2.72
C LEU A 53 2.90 -8.24 4.20
N PHE A 54 3.88 -7.41 4.55
CA PHE A 54 4.44 -7.30 5.88
C PHE A 54 4.30 -5.88 6.41
N ARG A 55 4.03 -5.74 7.71
CA ARG A 55 4.06 -4.45 8.39
C ARG A 55 4.61 -4.60 9.80
N SER A 56 5.62 -3.81 10.13
CA SER A 56 6.06 -3.70 11.52
C SER A 56 5.16 -2.75 12.32
N CYS A 57 4.84 -3.13 13.55
CA CYS A 57 4.13 -2.27 14.49
C CYS A 57 4.48 -2.58 15.96
N ASN A 58 4.47 -1.57 16.81
CA ASN A 58 4.78 -1.75 18.24
C ASN A 58 3.66 -2.44 19.02
N ARG A 59 2.42 -2.27 18.56
CA ARG A 59 1.19 -2.81 19.18
C ARG A 59 0.18 -3.13 18.10
N ILE A 60 -0.73 -4.07 18.36
CA ILE A 60 -1.91 -4.27 17.52
C ILE A 60 -2.80 -3.03 17.72
N GLY A 61 -2.90 -2.22 16.67
CA GLY A 61 -3.64 -0.95 16.69
C GLY A 61 -5.15 -1.14 16.51
N ARG A 62 -5.86 -0.03 16.28
CA ARG A 62 -7.28 -0.04 15.91
C ARG A 62 -7.48 -0.81 14.60
N LYS A 63 -8.55 -1.62 14.56
CA LYS A 63 -9.05 -2.25 13.34
C LYS A 63 -9.42 -1.19 12.31
N ASP A 64 -9.41 -1.59 11.05
CA ASP A 64 -9.84 -0.80 9.90
C ASP A 64 -9.02 0.47 9.61
N LYS A 65 -7.81 0.58 10.16
CA LYS A 65 -6.90 1.70 9.87
C LYS A 65 -6.16 1.47 8.55
N LEU A 66 -6.09 2.49 7.69
CA LEU A 66 -5.17 2.50 6.54
C LEU A 66 -3.72 2.59 6.99
N ALA A 67 -2.86 1.79 6.36
CA ALA A 67 -1.46 1.69 6.70
C ALA A 67 -0.61 1.24 5.51
N SER A 68 0.67 1.62 5.56
CA SER A 68 1.69 1.12 4.65
C SER A 68 2.14 -0.28 5.04
N PHE A 69 2.27 -1.14 4.06
CA PHE A 69 2.86 -2.48 4.11
C PHE A 69 4.00 -2.54 3.10
N THR A 70 4.84 -3.56 3.21
CA THR A 70 5.90 -3.86 2.26
C THR A 70 5.83 -5.32 1.82
N GLY A 71 6.20 -5.62 0.59
CA GLY A 71 6.38 -7.00 0.12
C GLY A 71 7.67 -7.66 0.64
N ARG A 72 8.46 -6.94 1.42
CA ARG A 72 9.81 -7.33 1.87
C ARG A 72 9.90 -7.45 3.39
N ILE A 73 10.16 -8.66 3.89
CA ILE A 73 10.25 -8.90 5.34
C ILE A 73 11.48 -8.24 5.98
N ASP A 74 12.60 -8.16 5.26
CA ASP A 74 13.81 -7.45 5.67
C ASP A 74 13.55 -5.96 5.86
N GLU A 75 12.78 -5.36 4.96
CA GLU A 75 12.35 -3.96 5.05
C GLU A 75 11.44 -3.74 6.26
N ALA A 76 10.44 -4.59 6.46
CA ALA A 76 9.59 -4.54 7.65
C ALA A 76 10.41 -4.65 8.95
N LYS A 77 11.41 -5.54 8.99
CA LYS A 77 12.31 -5.70 10.14
C LYS A 77 13.16 -4.45 10.36
N ARG A 78 13.70 -3.85 9.30
CA ARG A 78 14.49 -2.60 9.33
C ARG A 78 13.68 -1.46 9.92
N ILE A 79 12.47 -1.23 9.42
CA ILE A 79 11.53 -0.21 9.91
C ILE A 79 11.19 -0.45 11.38
N GLY A 80 10.97 -1.71 11.77
CA GLY A 80 10.71 -2.11 13.14
C GLY A 80 11.92 -2.08 14.08
N GLN A 81 13.12 -1.82 13.57
CA GLN A 81 14.38 -1.99 14.30
C GLN A 81 14.50 -3.38 14.98
N GLY A 82 13.90 -4.40 14.37
CA GLY A 82 13.83 -5.75 14.92
C GLY A 82 13.06 -5.86 16.25
N LYS A 83 12.15 -4.94 16.57
CA LYS A 83 11.40 -4.93 17.84
C LYS A 83 9.90 -4.79 17.60
N GLY A 84 9.11 -5.34 18.53
CA GLY A 84 7.65 -5.24 18.51
C GLY A 84 6.98 -6.43 17.81
N LEU A 85 6.03 -6.15 16.92
CA LEU A 85 5.24 -7.12 16.19
C LEU A 85 5.40 -6.94 14.67
N ILE A 86 5.18 -8.02 13.94
CA ILE A 86 4.97 -8.01 12.50
C ILE A 86 3.59 -8.54 12.18
N LEU A 87 2.84 -7.75 11.43
CA LEU A 87 1.61 -8.18 10.76
C LEU A 87 1.99 -8.78 9.42
N ILE A 88 1.44 -9.95 9.12
CA ILE A 88 1.65 -10.68 7.87
C ILE A 88 0.28 -10.88 7.23
N CYS A 89 0.10 -10.39 6.02
CA CYS A 89 -1.09 -10.60 5.23
C CYS A 89 -0.76 -11.49 4.02
N ASN A 90 -1.32 -12.70 4.02
CA ASN A 90 -1.35 -13.53 2.84
C ASN A 90 -2.46 -13.03 1.91
N THR A 91 -2.11 -12.24 0.90
CA THR A 91 -3.14 -11.63 0.03
C THR A 91 -3.77 -12.65 -0.91
N ALA A 92 -3.12 -13.77 -1.23
CA ALA A 92 -3.72 -14.85 -2.01
C ALA A 92 -4.91 -15.47 -1.27
N GLU A 93 -4.79 -15.65 0.04
CA GLU A 93 -5.87 -16.12 0.89
C GLU A 93 -6.93 -15.02 1.13
N SER A 94 -6.47 -13.80 1.46
CA SER A 94 -7.35 -12.69 1.81
C SER A 94 -8.21 -12.22 0.62
N LEU A 95 -7.69 -12.37 -0.61
CA LEU A 95 -8.36 -11.94 -1.85
C LEU A 95 -8.92 -13.11 -2.67
N LYS A 96 -8.97 -14.34 -2.13
CA LYS A 96 -9.27 -15.56 -2.88
C LYS A 96 -10.58 -15.51 -3.67
N PHE A 97 -11.58 -14.79 -3.17
CA PHE A 97 -12.93 -14.74 -3.75
C PHE A 97 -13.40 -13.31 -4.06
N GLU A 98 -12.53 -12.30 -3.97
CA GLU A 98 -13.01 -10.91 -4.07
C GLU A 98 -13.44 -10.52 -5.47
N ASP A 99 -12.86 -11.16 -6.49
CA ASP A 99 -13.27 -11.04 -7.89
C ASP A 99 -14.66 -11.64 -8.17
N GLN A 100 -15.04 -12.67 -7.42
CA GLN A 100 -16.30 -13.39 -7.60
C GLN A 100 -17.44 -12.86 -6.73
N LEU A 101 -17.11 -12.43 -5.51
CA LEU A 101 -18.10 -12.04 -4.50
C LEU A 101 -18.38 -10.54 -4.44
N TYR A 102 -17.44 -9.72 -4.89
CA TYR A 102 -17.54 -8.27 -4.77
C TYR A 102 -17.54 -7.58 -6.14
N GLN A 103 -18.27 -6.47 -6.18
CA GLN A 103 -18.29 -5.56 -7.31
C GLN A 103 -17.39 -4.35 -7.01
N THR A 104 -16.92 -3.69 -8.07
CA THR A 104 -16.21 -2.41 -7.97
C THR A 104 -16.97 -1.42 -7.08
N GLY A 105 -16.25 -0.75 -6.18
CA GLY A 105 -16.82 0.12 -5.14
C GLY A 105 -17.07 -0.58 -3.80
N ASN A 106 -17.10 -1.91 -3.80
CA ASN A 106 -17.33 -2.74 -2.61
C ASN A 106 -16.17 -3.68 -2.29
N TYR A 107 -15.06 -3.62 -3.02
CA TYR A 107 -13.92 -4.50 -2.75
C TYR A 107 -13.42 -4.36 -1.32
N GLN A 108 -13.04 -5.49 -0.75
CA GLN A 108 -12.55 -5.61 0.61
C GLN A 108 -11.17 -6.25 0.62
N ASN A 109 -10.41 -6.01 1.69
CA ASN A 109 -9.08 -6.60 1.89
C ASN A 109 -8.05 -6.29 0.79
N THR A 110 -8.37 -5.36 -0.12
CA THR A 110 -7.51 -4.93 -1.22
C THR A 110 -6.38 -4.05 -0.73
N PHE A 111 -5.40 -3.90 -1.60
CA PHE A 111 -4.24 -3.05 -1.40
C PHE A 111 -3.96 -2.28 -2.69
N TYR A 112 -3.15 -1.23 -2.60
CA TYR A 112 -2.67 -0.49 -3.77
C TYR A 112 -1.13 -0.51 -3.80
N PRO A 113 -0.49 -1.06 -4.86
CA PRO A 113 0.96 -1.24 -4.91
C PRO A 113 1.66 0.06 -5.32
N LEU A 114 2.00 0.90 -4.35
CA LEU A 114 2.59 2.21 -4.59
C LEU A 114 3.93 2.11 -5.32
N ALA A 115 4.75 1.12 -4.97
CA ALA A 115 6.01 0.85 -5.66
C ALA A 115 5.84 0.56 -7.15
N SER A 116 4.72 -0.04 -7.57
CA SER A 116 4.43 -0.29 -8.99
C SER A 116 4.17 1.01 -9.76
N VAL A 117 3.59 2.03 -9.10
CA VAL A 117 3.41 3.36 -9.71
C VAL A 117 4.74 4.06 -9.91
N LEU A 118 5.63 4.01 -8.91
CA LEU A 118 6.98 4.60 -9.00
C LEU A 118 7.81 3.93 -10.10
N ARG A 119 7.82 2.59 -10.12
CA ARG A 119 8.50 1.79 -11.15
C ARG A 119 8.03 2.16 -12.55
N LYS A 120 6.71 2.31 -12.73
CA LYS A 120 6.13 2.70 -14.00
C LYS A 120 6.63 4.09 -14.45
N SER A 121 6.63 5.07 -13.55
CA SER A 121 7.16 6.41 -13.85
C SER A 121 8.61 6.35 -14.30
N ARG A 122 9.44 5.53 -13.64
CA ARG A 122 10.86 5.35 -13.97
C ARG A 122 11.03 4.69 -15.36
N ILE A 123 10.26 3.65 -15.68
CA ILE A 123 10.32 2.97 -17.00
C ILE A 123 9.89 3.92 -18.13
N LEU A 124 8.85 4.71 -17.91
CA LEU A 124 8.36 5.67 -18.89
C LEU A 124 9.23 6.93 -18.98
N ASN A 125 10.27 7.04 -18.14
CA ASN A 125 11.09 8.23 -17.95
C ASN A 125 10.22 9.49 -17.75
N ASP A 126 9.10 9.33 -17.04
CA ASP A 126 8.15 10.38 -16.77
C ASP A 126 8.65 11.22 -15.59
N SER A 127 8.83 12.52 -15.80
CA SER A 127 9.46 13.45 -14.86
C SER A 127 8.54 13.86 -13.70
N MET A 128 7.46 13.11 -13.44
CA MET A 128 6.44 13.47 -12.45
C MET A 128 6.90 13.22 -11.01
N PHE A 129 7.87 12.33 -10.82
CA PHE A 129 8.51 12.08 -9.52
C PHE A 129 9.98 12.46 -9.58
N SER A 130 10.51 12.99 -8.48
CA SER A 130 11.94 13.23 -8.35
C SER A 130 12.71 11.93 -8.16
N ASP A 131 13.99 11.89 -8.53
CA ASP A 131 14.85 10.71 -8.36
C ASP A 131 14.84 10.19 -6.91
N ARG A 132 14.90 11.12 -5.94
CA ARG A 132 14.80 10.79 -4.51
C ARG A 132 13.51 10.04 -4.17
N LEU A 133 12.39 10.38 -4.81
CA LEU A 133 11.14 9.67 -4.59
C LEU A 133 11.13 8.31 -5.29
N LEU A 134 11.74 8.22 -6.48
CA LEU A 134 11.87 6.95 -7.19
C LEU A 134 12.74 5.93 -6.43
N ASP A 135 13.65 6.37 -5.56
CA ASP A 135 14.42 5.48 -4.69
C ASP A 135 13.56 4.77 -3.63
N TYR A 136 12.38 5.31 -3.28
CA TYR A 136 11.39 4.63 -2.41
C TYR A 136 10.77 3.40 -3.08
N GLU A 137 10.94 3.21 -4.40
CA GLU A 137 10.54 1.97 -5.07
C GLU A 137 11.15 0.73 -4.39
N MET A 138 12.36 0.87 -3.82
CA MET A 138 13.07 -0.22 -3.15
C MET A 138 12.38 -0.72 -1.87
N GLU A 139 11.55 0.12 -1.24
CA GLU A 139 10.78 -0.25 -0.05
C GLU A 139 9.60 -1.19 -0.39
N ASP A 140 9.27 -1.33 -1.68
CA ASP A 140 8.16 -2.15 -2.18
C ASP A 140 6.87 -1.86 -1.40
N GLU A 141 6.48 -0.58 -1.30
CA GLU A 141 5.36 -0.12 -0.48
C GLU A 141 3.99 -0.45 -1.11
N TYR A 142 3.06 -0.89 -0.25
CA TYR A 142 1.66 -1.14 -0.53
C TYR A 142 0.78 -0.41 0.49
N ILE A 143 -0.33 0.19 0.03
CA ILE A 143 -1.32 0.80 0.93
C ILE A 143 -2.45 -0.20 1.15
N MET A 144 -2.74 -0.53 2.40
CA MET A 144 -3.76 -1.51 2.75
C MET A 144 -4.47 -1.13 4.06
N ARG A 145 -5.72 -1.57 4.20
CA ARG A 145 -6.44 -1.49 5.48
C ARG A 145 -6.05 -2.64 6.41
N ILE A 146 -5.71 -2.32 7.65
CA ILE A 146 -5.45 -3.32 8.68
C ILE A 146 -6.75 -4.03 9.05
N ARG A 147 -6.78 -5.34 8.80
CA ARG A 147 -7.83 -6.26 9.22
C ARG A 147 -7.21 -7.40 9.99
N THR A 148 -7.13 -7.23 11.31
CA THR A 148 -6.40 -8.13 12.21
C THR A 148 -6.88 -9.58 12.13
N GLU A 149 -8.17 -9.80 11.84
CA GLU A 149 -8.77 -11.11 11.65
C GLU A 149 -8.36 -11.82 10.33
N LYS A 150 -7.73 -11.09 9.40
CA LYS A 150 -7.18 -11.61 8.13
C LYS A 150 -5.65 -11.58 8.10
N MET A 151 -5.02 -11.34 9.25
CA MET A 151 -3.58 -11.16 9.35
C MET A 151 -3.00 -12.08 10.42
N HIS A 152 -1.83 -12.65 10.13
CA HIS A 152 -1.03 -13.30 11.17
C HIS A 152 -0.22 -12.24 11.91
N VAL A 153 -0.03 -12.46 13.21
CA VAL A 153 0.78 -11.58 14.05
C VAL A 153 1.91 -12.40 14.65
N LEU A 154 3.14 -12.01 14.39
CA LEU A 154 4.31 -12.58 15.04
C LEU A 154 5.02 -11.50 15.86
N LYS A 155 5.73 -11.92 16.91
CA LYS A 155 6.60 -11.03 17.68
C LYS A 155 8.01 -11.10 17.11
N TRP A 156 8.66 -9.96 16.97
CA TRP A 156 10.10 -9.93 16.74
C TRP A 156 10.83 -10.42 18.00
N ALA A 157 11.76 -11.36 17.83
CA ALA A 157 12.61 -11.85 18.92
C ALA A 157 13.77 -10.89 19.17
#